data_AF-A0A0B7IME7-F1
#
_entry.id   AF-A0A0B7IME7-F1
#
_cell.length_a   1.000
_cell.length_b   1.000
_cell.length_c   1.000
_cell.angle_alpha   90.00
_cell.angle_beta   90.00
_cell.angle_gamma   90.00
#
_symmetry.space_group_name_H-M   'P 1'
#
loop_
_entity.id
_entity.type
_entity.pdbx_description
1 polymer ?
#
loop_
_entity_poly.entity_id
_entity_poly.type
_entity_poly.pdbx_seq_one_letter_code
_entity_poly.pdbx_strand_id
1 'polypeptide(L)'
;MTYLPVKDIEKDRKDILKHYNAPKFKPISLMVLDNEFQLIDEIELPGRHYDLYDFFVTKDGLYISTNNEFNENFNEDALRFDLFDLL
;
A
#
# COMPACT_ATOMS: atom_id res chain seq x y z
N MET A 1 6.06 -18.89 34.09
CA MET A 1 6.10 -18.86 32.62
C MET A 1 5.03 -19.78 32.10
N THR A 2 3.89 -19.23 31.71
CA THR A 2 2.76 -19.99 31.19
C THR A 2 2.89 -20.04 29.67
N TYR A 3 3.05 -21.23 29.10
CA TYR A 3 3.05 -21.42 27.65
C TYR A 3 1.63 -21.26 27.11
N LEU A 4 1.45 -20.41 26.10
CA LEU A 4 0.20 -20.36 25.32
C LEU A 4 0.08 -21.66 24.49
N PRO A 5 -1.11 -22.26 24.39
CA PRO A 5 -1.31 -23.49 23.65
C PRO A 5 -1.06 -23.29 22.14
N VAL A 6 -0.31 -24.22 21.53
CA VAL A 6 0.21 -24.18 20.15
C VAL A 6 -0.88 -24.11 19.05
N LYS A 7 -2.15 -24.35 19.39
CA LYS A 7 -3.26 -24.40 18.41
C LYS A 7 -3.70 -23.05 17.85
N ASP A 8 -3.40 -21.94 18.54
CA ASP A 8 -3.83 -20.60 18.10
C ASP A 8 -2.80 -19.89 17.20
N ILE A 9 -1.52 -20.30 17.25
CA ILE A 9 -0.42 -19.63 16.54
C ILE A 9 -0.57 -19.69 15.02
N GLU A 10 -1.04 -20.81 14.45
CA GLU A 10 -1.16 -20.94 12.99
C GLU A 10 -2.32 -20.13 12.41
N LYS A 11 -3.43 -20.02 13.14
CA LYS A 11 -4.57 -19.20 12.72
C LYS A 11 -4.22 -17.73 12.81
N ASP A 12 -3.63 -17.31 13.92
CA ASP A 12 -3.16 -15.93 14.10
C ASP A 12 -2.14 -15.56 13.03
N ARG A 13 -1.22 -16.47 12.68
CA ARG A 13 -0.28 -16.27 11.58
C ARG A 13 -0.98 -16.07 10.24
N LYS A 14 -2.01 -16.87 9.91
CA LYS A 14 -2.77 -16.71 8.66
C LYS A 14 -3.51 -15.38 8.61
N ASP A 15 -4.10 -14.95 9.73
CA ASP A 15 -4.83 -13.69 9.82
C ASP A 15 -3.88 -12.48 9.74
N ILE A 16 -2.68 -12.58 10.33
CA ILE A 16 -1.60 -11.58 10.21
C ILE A 16 -1.12 -11.50 8.76
N LEU A 17 -0.80 -12.63 8.13
CA LEU A 17 -0.35 -12.67 6.73
C LEU A 17 -1.41 -12.12 5.78
N LYS A 18 -2.70 -12.40 6.04
CA LYS A 18 -3.81 -11.87 5.26
C LYS A 18 -3.89 -10.35 5.36
N HIS A 19 -3.73 -9.78 6.55
CA HIS A 19 -3.74 -8.32 6.72
C HIS A 19 -2.52 -7.67 6.08
N TYR A 20 -1.33 -8.22 6.28
CA TYR A 20 -0.09 -7.68 5.71
C TYR A 20 -0.10 -7.68 4.17
N ASN A 21 -0.69 -8.72 3.57
CA ASN A 21 -0.74 -8.86 2.12
C ASN A 21 -1.94 -8.17 1.47
N ALA A 22 -2.99 -7.82 2.21
CA ALA A 22 -4.19 -7.22 1.62
C ALA A 22 -3.92 -5.98 0.76
N PRO A 23 -3.05 -5.03 1.17
CA PRO A 23 -2.70 -3.85 0.37
C PRO A 23 -1.97 -4.22 -0.93
N LYS A 24 -1.24 -5.34 -0.95
CA LYS A 24 -0.52 -5.79 -2.15
C LYS A 24 -1.47 -6.27 -3.26
N PHE A 25 -2.66 -6.75 -2.93
CA PHE A 25 -3.54 -7.45 -3.88
C PHE A 25 -4.82 -6.71 -4.25
N LYS A 26 -5.33 -5.86 -3.36
CA LYS A 26 -6.64 -5.24 -3.53
C LYS A 26 -6.52 -3.84 -4.11
N PRO A 27 -7.52 -3.39 -4.90
CA PRO A 27 -7.68 -1.98 -5.18
C PRO A 27 -7.76 -1.18 -3.88
N ILE A 28 -7.28 0.05 -3.95
CA ILE A 28 -7.28 1.02 -2.85
C ILE A 28 -7.78 2.37 -3.36
N SER A 29 -8.08 3.25 -2.42
CA SER A 29 -8.48 4.62 -2.73
C SER A 29 -7.43 5.60 -2.19
N LEU A 30 -6.99 6.52 -3.05
CA LEU A 30 -6.20 7.70 -2.69
C LEU A 30 -7.16 8.89 -2.56
N MET A 31 -7.46 9.26 -1.32
CA MET A 31 -8.30 10.42 -1.00
C MET A 31 -7.44 11.68 -0.89
N VAL A 32 -7.84 12.74 -1.59
CA VAL A 32 -7.21 14.05 -1.52
C VAL A 32 -8.11 14.98 -0.74
N LEU A 33 -7.57 15.58 0.33
CA LEU A 33 -8.30 16.49 1.20
C LEU A 33 -7.65 17.87 1.18
N ASP A 34 -8.48 18.91 1.31
CA ASP A 34 -8.00 20.28 1.54
C ASP A 34 -7.54 20.49 3.00
N ASN A 35 -7.10 21.72 3.31
CA ASN A 35 -6.63 22.11 4.64
C ASN A 35 -7.75 22.24 5.69
N GLU A 36 -9.01 22.15 5.27
CA GLU A 36 -10.20 22.05 6.12
C GLU A 36 -10.74 20.61 6.22
N PHE A 37 -9.94 19.62 5.76
CA PHE A 37 -10.29 18.20 5.74
C PHE A 37 -11.57 17.90 4.93
N GLN A 38 -11.89 18.72 3.93
CA GLN A 38 -12.92 18.39 2.96
C GLN A 38 -12.32 17.51 1.85
N LEU A 39 -13.04 16.48 1.43
CA LEU A 39 -12.65 15.63 0.30
C LEU A 39 -12.78 16.44 -0.99
N ILE A 40 -11.66 16.63 -1.70
CA ILE A 40 -11.63 17.33 -2.99
C ILE A 40 -11.46 16.39 -4.18
N ASP A 41 -10.85 15.22 -3.97
CA ASP A 41 -10.74 14.18 -5.00
C ASP A 41 -10.58 12.78 -4.39
N GLU A 42 -10.91 11.75 -5.16
CA GLU A 42 -10.72 10.35 -4.80
C GLU A 42 -10.32 9.53 -6.03
N ILE A 43 -9.12 8.93 -5.99
CA ILE A 43 -8.57 8.15 -7.10
C ILE A 43 -8.52 6.68 -6.71
N GLU A 44 -9.19 5.83 -7.49
CA GLU A 44 -9.07 4.36 -7.33
C GLU A 44 -7.76 3.88 -7.96
N LEU A 45 -6.88 3.29 -7.13
CA LEU A 45 -5.63 2.69 -7.58
C LEU A 45 -5.79 1.17 -7.71
N PRO A 46 -5.28 0.55 -8.79
CA PRO A 46 -5.38 -0.87 -9.00
C PRO A 46 -4.62 -1.67 -7.93
N GLY A 47 -5.16 -2.83 -7.58
CA GLY A 47 -4.43 -3.83 -6.80
C GLY A 47 -3.25 -4.40 -7.59
N ARG A 48 -2.27 -4.98 -6.88
CA ARG A 48 -1.06 -5.58 -7.47
C ARG A 48 -0.16 -4.61 -8.23
N HIS A 49 -0.32 -3.30 -8.01
CA HIS A 49 0.46 -2.29 -8.73
C HIS A 49 1.43 -1.54 -7.82
N TYR A 50 0.91 -0.97 -6.73
CA TYR A 50 1.68 -0.08 -5.85
C TYR A 50 2.16 -0.76 -4.56
N ASP A 51 3.32 -0.35 -4.04
CA ASP A 51 3.75 -0.60 -2.67
C ASP A 51 3.43 0.63 -1.81
N LEU A 52 2.38 0.51 -0.99
CA LEU A 52 1.83 1.63 -0.22
C LEU A 52 2.62 1.95 1.05
N TYR A 53 3.63 1.16 1.36
CA TYR A 53 4.53 1.45 2.46
C TYR A 53 5.73 2.29 2.02
N ASP A 54 5.86 2.57 0.71
CA ASP A 54 6.95 3.34 0.13
C ASP A 54 6.42 4.48 -0.75
N PHE A 55 6.24 5.66 -0.15
CA PHE A 55 5.75 6.86 -0.80
C PHE A 55 6.35 8.12 -0.17
N PHE A 56 6.37 9.22 -0.93
CA PHE A 56 6.83 10.52 -0.43
C PHE A 56 6.20 11.69 -1.19
N VAL A 57 6.16 12.86 -0.56
CA VAL A 57 5.62 14.10 -1.16
C VAL A 57 6.75 15.05 -1.48
N THR A 58 6.67 15.70 -2.64
CA THR A 58 7.59 16.77 -3.05
C THR A 58 6.80 17.99 -3.50
N LYS A 59 7.50 19.04 -3.97
CA LYS A 59 6.87 20.18 -4.64
C LYS A 59 6.13 19.81 -5.94
N ASP A 60 6.44 18.66 -6.54
CA ASP A 60 5.87 18.23 -7.82
C ASP A 60 4.65 17.30 -7.63
N GLY A 61 4.36 16.87 -6.39
CA GLY A 61 3.23 15.98 -6.08
C GLY A 61 3.60 14.80 -5.17
N LEU A 62 2.72 13.80 -5.16
CA LEU A 62 2.86 12.55 -4.40
C LEU A 62 3.49 11.47 -5.27
N TYR A 63 4.60 10.90 -4.83
CA TYR A 63 5.24 9.74 -5.45
C TYR A 63 4.83 8.47 -4.69
N ILE A 64 4.32 7.47 -5.41
CA ILE A 64 3.99 6.15 -4.85
C ILE A 64 4.80 5.09 -5.58
N SER A 65 5.44 4.21 -4.82
CA SER A 65 6.28 3.14 -5.37
C SER A 65 5.47 2.15 -6.20
N THR A 66 5.98 1.77 -7.36
CA THR A 66 5.43 0.69 -8.20
C THR A 66 6.15 -0.65 -7.92
N ASN A 67 6.94 -0.74 -6.84
CA ASN A 67 7.74 -1.92 -6.47
C ASN A 67 6.93 -3.03 -5.77
N ASN A 68 5.62 -3.09 -5.99
CA ASN A 68 4.84 -4.24 -5.58
C ASN A 68 5.35 -5.50 -6.29
N GLU A 69 5.67 -6.56 -5.54
CA GLU A 69 6.18 -7.83 -6.08
C GLU A 69 5.21 -8.55 -7.04
N PHE A 70 3.94 -8.13 -7.08
CA PHE A 70 2.93 -8.62 -8.01
C PHE A 70 2.68 -7.70 -9.22
N ASN A 71 3.38 -6.56 -9.33
CA ASN A 71 3.33 -5.68 -10.49
C ASN A 71 4.00 -6.38 -11.69
N GLU A 72 3.34 -6.35 -12.86
CA GLU A 72 3.87 -6.97 -14.09
C GLU A 72 5.25 -6.42 -14.49
N ASN A 73 5.56 -5.18 -14.08
CA ASN A 73 6.81 -4.50 -14.37
C ASN A 73 7.80 -4.51 -13.19
N PHE A 74 7.57 -5.34 -12.16
CA PHE A 74 8.44 -5.43 -10.99
C PHE A 74 9.87 -5.79 -11.39
N ASN A 75 10.84 -5.05 -10.83
CA ASN A 75 12.25 -5.31 -10.97
C ASN A 75 12.95 -4.99 -9.63
N GLU A 76 13.57 -6.00 -9.02
CA GLU A 76 14.26 -5.84 -7.73
C GLU A 76 15.49 -4.93 -7.79
N ASP A 77 16.07 -4.74 -8.98
CA ASP A 77 17.24 -3.88 -9.20
C ASP A 77 16.87 -2.40 -9.49
N ALA A 78 15.58 -2.05 -9.48
CA ALA A 78 15.13 -0.69 -9.79
C ALA A 78 14.04 -0.20 -8.86
N LEU A 79 14.27 0.93 -8.17
CA LEU A 79 13.23 1.67 -7.47
C LEU A 79 12.48 2.54 -8.48
N ARG A 80 11.15 2.39 -8.54
CA ARG A 80 10.28 3.07 -9.52
C ARG A 80 9.08 3.67 -8.80
N PHE A 81 8.72 4.88 -9.19
CA PHE A 81 7.64 5.63 -8.59
C PHE A 81 6.81 6.28 -9.69
N ASP A 82 5.50 6.23 -9.55
CA ASP A 82 4.60 7.08 -10.32
C ASP A 82 4.36 8.37 -9.56
N LEU A 83 4.32 9.48 -10.31
CA LEU A 83 3.99 10.80 -9.78
C LEU A 83 2.51 11.08 -9.98
N PHE A 84 1.82 11.35 -8.88
CA PHE A 84 0.48 11.90 -8.85
C PHE A 84 0.58 13.42 -8.71
N ASP A 85 0.27 14.12 -9.79
CA ASP A 85 0.13 15.58 -9.79
C ASP A 85 -1.17 15.94 -9.06
N LEU A 86 -1.02 16.64 -7.93
CA LEU A 86 -2.12 17.08 -7.09
C LEU A 86 -2.29 18.57 -7.37
N LEU A 87 -3.18 18.87 -8.33
CA LEU A 87 -3.47 20.21 -8.85
C LEU A 87 -3.72 21.27 -7.76
#